data_AF-A0A2U3NMN7-F1
#
_entry.id   AF-A0A2U3NMN7-F1
#
_cell.length_a   1.000
_cell.length_b   1.000
_cell.length_c   1.000
_cell.angle_alpha   90.00
_cell.angle_beta   90.00
_cell.angle_gamma   90.00
#
_symmetry.space_group_name_H-M   'P 1'
#
loop_
_entity.id
_entity.type
_entity.pdbx_description
1 polymer ?
#
loop_
_entity_poly.entity_id
_entity_poly.type
_entity_poly.pdbx_seq_one_letter_code
_entity_poly.pdbx_strand_id
1 'polypeptide(L)'
;VSTPVNADTLSTDFDLMRSVAGTTDIRNEEIRAMLQAFIGRMSSVPSSVWGGLAAERFKDVVDRWNAESMRLYRVLGAIAETIRQNEATLQEAGQNHAHHIAAAGGHL
;
A
#
# COMPACT_ATOMS: atom_id res chain seq x y z
N VAL A 1 5.78 -14.44 37.59
CA VAL A 1 6.57 -14.15 36.36
C VAL A 1 5.87 -14.84 35.20
N SER A 2 5.16 -14.09 34.34
CA SER A 2 4.66 -14.53 33.03
C SER A 2 4.23 -13.28 32.24
N THR A 3 5.19 -12.65 31.56
CA THR A 3 4.97 -11.57 30.58
C THR A 3 5.59 -11.79 29.18
N PRO A 4 6.21 -12.93 28.78
CA PRO A 4 6.81 -13.04 27.44
C PRO A 4 5.77 -13.14 26.31
N VAL A 5 4.64 -13.80 26.54
CA VAL A 5 3.64 -14.12 25.49
C VAL A 5 3.03 -12.86 24.83
N ASN A 6 2.84 -11.78 25.59
CA ASN A 6 2.22 -10.56 25.06
C ASN A 6 3.18 -9.76 24.17
N ALA A 7 4.48 -9.77 24.50
CA ALA A 7 5.50 -9.08 23.71
C ALA A 7 5.74 -9.82 22.37
N ASP A 8 5.79 -11.15 22.40
CA ASP A 8 5.95 -11.98 21.20
C ASP A 8 4.75 -11.86 20.25
N THR A 9 3.53 -11.74 20.80
CA THR A 9 2.30 -11.53 20.02
C THR A 9 2.30 -10.15 19.33
N LEU A 10 2.64 -9.09 20.06
CA LEU A 10 2.75 -7.73 19.50
C LEU A 10 3.83 -7.62 18.41
N SER A 11 4.98 -8.28 18.60
CA SER A 11 6.02 -8.34 17.56
C SER A 11 5.49 -9.01 16.28
N THR A 12 4.76 -10.12 16.43
CA THR A 12 4.15 -10.83 15.31
C THR A 12 3.11 -9.96 14.58
N ASP A 13 2.30 -9.20 15.32
CA ASP A 13 1.32 -8.28 14.74
C ASP A 13 1.99 -7.14 13.95
N PHE A 14 3.10 -6.59 14.43
CA PHE A 14 3.86 -5.55 13.70
C PHE A 14 4.50 -6.09 12.43
N ASP A 15 5.09 -7.29 12.48
CA ASP A 15 5.64 -7.95 11.29
C ASP A 15 4.53 -8.21 10.24
N LEU A 16 3.33 -8.58 10.69
CA LEU A 16 2.18 -8.72 9.80
C LEU A 16 1.78 -7.37 9.18
N MET A 17 1.68 -6.29 9.97
CA MET A 17 1.36 -4.96 9.46
C MET A 17 2.37 -4.51 8.39
N ARG A 18 3.66 -4.69 8.63
CA ARG A 18 4.73 -4.39 7.68
C ARG A 18 4.61 -5.22 6.40
N SER A 19 4.32 -6.52 6.54
CA SER A 19 4.10 -7.42 5.40
C SER A 19 2.90 -7.01 4.54
N VAL A 20 1.79 -6.62 5.16
CA VAL A 20 0.59 -6.16 4.45
C VAL A 20 0.85 -4.84 3.71
N ALA A 21 1.56 -3.89 4.33
CA ALA A 21 1.94 -2.63 3.68
C ALA A 21 2.85 -2.91 2.47
N GLY A 22 3.89 -3.73 2.63
CA GLY A 22 4.78 -4.11 1.53
C GLY A 22 4.07 -4.85 0.40
N THR A 23 3.15 -5.76 0.73
CA THR A 23 2.32 -6.46 -0.28
C THR A 23 1.45 -5.47 -1.05
N THR A 24 0.90 -4.46 -0.37
CA THR A 24 0.10 -3.40 -1.01
C THR A 24 0.94 -2.60 -1.99
N ASP A 25 2.17 -2.23 -1.61
CA ASP A 25 3.11 -1.50 -2.47
C ASP A 25 3.48 -2.32 -3.73
N ILE A 26 3.82 -3.61 -3.57
CA ILE A 26 4.13 -4.51 -4.71
C ILE A 26 2.94 -4.61 -5.68
N ARG A 27 1.73 -4.85 -5.17
CA ARG A 27 0.52 -4.92 -6.01
C ARG A 27 0.26 -3.61 -6.74
N ASN A 28 0.54 -2.49 -6.08
CA ASN A 28 0.36 -1.18 -6.65
C ASN A 28 1.33 -0.92 -7.83
N GLU A 29 2.58 -1.35 -7.69
CA GLU A 29 3.59 -1.30 -8.76
C GLU A 29 3.23 -2.23 -9.94
N GLU A 30 2.78 -3.45 -9.67
CA GLU A 30 2.31 -4.39 -10.71
C GLU A 30 1.17 -3.78 -11.54
N ILE A 31 0.17 -3.19 -10.87
CA ILE A 31 -0.93 -2.49 -11.54
C ILE A 31 -0.37 -1.38 -12.43
N ARG A 32 0.50 -0.52 -11.91
CA ARG A 32 1.11 0.57 -12.65
C ARG A 32 1.88 0.09 -13.88
N ALA A 33 2.67 -0.98 -13.74
CA ALA A 33 3.46 -1.54 -14.82
C ALA A 33 2.57 -2.10 -15.95
N MET A 34 1.54 -2.87 -15.60
CA MET A 34 0.57 -3.39 -16.57
C MET A 34 -0.11 -2.27 -17.36
N LEU A 35 -0.45 -1.17 -16.69
CA LEU A 35 -1.11 -0.02 -17.31
C LEU A 35 -0.20 0.72 -18.28
N GLN A 36 1.05 0.97 -17.88
CA GLN A 36 2.03 1.60 -18.76
C GLN A 36 2.28 0.74 -20.01
N ALA A 37 2.38 -0.58 -19.83
CA ALA A 37 2.54 -1.51 -20.95
C ALA A 37 1.31 -1.49 -21.89
N PHE A 38 0.10 -1.47 -21.33
CA PHE A 38 -1.12 -1.39 -22.12
C PHE A 38 -1.21 -0.06 -22.90
N ILE A 39 -1.02 1.08 -22.23
CA ILE A 39 -1.01 2.40 -22.88
C ILE A 39 0.04 2.46 -23.99
N GLY A 40 1.26 1.95 -23.72
CA GLY A 40 2.32 1.91 -24.73
C GLY A 40 1.92 1.11 -25.96
N ARG A 41 1.34 -0.08 -25.78
CA ARG A 41 0.82 -0.90 -26.89
C ARG A 41 -0.27 -0.18 -27.66
N MET A 42 -1.18 0.48 -26.97
CA MET A 42 -2.29 1.22 -27.58
C MET A 42 -1.80 2.43 -28.38
N SER A 43 -0.92 3.25 -27.80
CA SER A 43 -0.32 4.40 -28.50
C SER A 43 0.55 3.99 -29.70
N SER A 44 1.00 2.73 -29.76
CA SER A 44 1.78 2.20 -30.88
C SER A 44 0.92 1.69 -32.04
N VAL A 45 -0.41 1.63 -31.90
CA VAL A 45 -1.27 1.18 -32.99
C VAL A 45 -1.28 2.21 -34.12
N PRO A 46 -0.97 1.82 -35.37
CA PRO A 46 -0.94 2.75 -36.50
C PRO A 46 -2.28 3.44 -36.73
N SER A 47 -2.26 4.71 -37.14
CA SER A 47 -3.46 5.48 -37.51
C SER A 47 -4.23 4.89 -38.71
N SER A 48 -3.55 4.08 -39.54
CA SER A 48 -4.21 3.31 -40.60
C SER A 48 -5.12 2.20 -40.06
N VAL A 49 -4.87 1.71 -38.84
CA VAL A 49 -5.69 0.72 -38.13
C VAL A 49 -6.73 1.42 -37.24
N TRP A 50 -6.33 2.52 -36.60
CA TRP A 50 -7.20 3.38 -35.80
C TRP A 50 -7.56 4.65 -36.56
N GLY A 51 -8.46 4.51 -37.53
CA GLY A 51 -9.02 5.63 -38.27
C GLY A 51 -10.38 6.09 -37.73
N GLY A 52 -10.61 7.41 -37.75
CA GLY A 52 -11.93 8.01 -37.54
C GLY A 52 -12.45 7.97 -36.10
N LEU A 53 -13.77 8.03 -35.95
CA LEU A 53 -14.47 8.18 -34.66
C LEU A 53 -14.15 7.08 -33.64
N ALA A 54 -13.83 5.86 -34.11
CA ALA A 54 -13.46 4.75 -33.22
C ALA A 54 -12.14 5.00 -32.48
N ALA A 55 -11.17 5.67 -33.13
CA ALA A 55 -9.89 6.01 -32.53
C ALA A 55 -10.04 7.04 -31.41
N GLU A 56 -10.88 8.06 -31.62
CA GLU A 56 -11.17 9.09 -30.61
C GLU A 56 -11.86 8.48 -29.38
N ARG A 57 -12.88 7.64 -29.59
CA ARG A 57 -13.55 6.94 -28.48
C ARG A 57 -12.62 6.02 -27.72
N PHE A 58 -11.71 5.36 -28.41
CA PHE A 58 -10.73 4.52 -27.75
C PHE A 58 -9.76 5.35 -26.90
N LYS A 59 -9.31 6.51 -27.41
CA LYS A 59 -8.48 7.45 -26.65
C LYS A 59 -9.17 7.91 -25.37
N ASP A 60 -10.45 8.29 -25.45
CA ASP A 60 -11.23 8.72 -24.28
C ASP A 60 -11.31 7.63 -23.20
N VAL A 61 -11.51 6.37 -23.62
CA VAL A 61 -11.54 5.22 -22.69
C VAL A 61 -10.19 5.01 -22.03
N VAL A 62 -9.10 5.09 -22.80
CA VAL A 62 -7.73 4.95 -22.27
C VAL A 62 -7.41 6.07 -21.28
N ASP A 63 -7.75 7.31 -21.61
CA ASP A 63 -7.49 8.47 -20.76
C ASP A 63 -8.25 8.35 -19.43
N ARG A 64 -9.54 7.98 -19.48
CA ARG A 64 -10.35 7.75 -18.28
C ARG A 64 -9.80 6.60 -17.43
N TRP A 65 -9.49 5.47 -18.05
CA TRP A 65 -8.95 4.31 -17.36
C TRP A 65 -7.61 4.63 -16.68
N ASN A 66 -6.74 5.41 -17.34
CA ASN A 66 -5.48 5.89 -16.77
C ASN A 66 -5.72 6.77 -15.54
N ALA A 67 -6.69 7.70 -15.59
CA ALA A 67 -7.04 8.54 -14.47
C ALA A 67 -7.54 7.73 -13.26
N GLU A 68 -8.44 6.77 -13.48
CA GLU A 68 -8.95 5.89 -12.41
C GLU A 68 -7.84 5.01 -11.82
N SER A 69 -6.93 4.55 -12.67
CA SER A 69 -5.79 3.75 -12.21
C SER A 69 -4.81 4.55 -11.35
N MET A 70 -4.52 5.80 -11.73
CA MET A 70 -3.72 6.71 -10.91
C MET A 70 -4.41 7.04 -9.58
N ARG A 71 -5.75 7.13 -9.58
CA ARG A 71 -6.53 7.27 -8.35
C ARG A 71 -6.39 6.04 -7.46
N LEU A 72 -6.56 4.82 -8.01
CA LEU A 72 -6.36 3.58 -7.27
C LEU A 72 -4.94 3.53 -6.69
N TYR A 73 -3.93 3.91 -7.48
CA TYR A 73 -2.53 3.92 -7.04
C TYR A 73 -2.31 4.79 -5.80
N ARG A 74 -2.86 6.01 -5.82
CA ARG A 74 -2.76 6.93 -4.67
C ARG A 74 -3.48 6.39 -3.44
N VAL A 75 -4.65 5.78 -3.63
CA VAL A 75 -5.43 5.22 -2.51
C VAL A 75 -4.71 4.03 -1.88
N LEU A 76 -4.17 3.11 -2.68
CA LEU A 76 -3.40 1.97 -2.17
C LEU A 76 -2.13 2.44 -1.44
N GLY A 77 -1.41 3.42 -1.98
CA GLY A 77 -0.27 4.03 -1.29
C GLY A 77 -0.64 4.68 0.04
N ALA A 78 -1.79 5.38 0.10
CA ALA A 78 -2.30 5.96 1.34
C ALA A 78 -2.69 4.90 2.39
N ILE A 79 -3.24 3.75 1.95
CA ILE A 79 -3.54 2.62 2.84
C ILE A 79 -2.25 2.04 3.42
N ALA A 80 -1.25 1.76 2.58
CA ALA A 80 0.05 1.25 3.03
C ALA A 80 0.70 2.21 4.04
N GLU A 81 0.61 3.52 3.78
CA GLU A 81 1.12 4.54 4.68
C GLU A 81 0.36 4.60 6.01
N THR A 82 -0.97 4.49 5.98
CA THR A 82 -1.79 4.42 7.20
C THR A 82 -1.40 3.21 8.06
N ILE A 83 -1.14 2.06 7.44
CA ILE A 83 -0.71 0.85 8.15
C ILE A 83 0.65 1.09 8.84
N ARG A 84 1.62 1.71 8.15
CA ARG A 84 2.93 2.06 8.74
C ARG A 84 2.80 3.04 9.92
N GLN A 85 1.94 4.06 9.78
CA GLN A 85 1.68 5.01 10.87
C GLN A 85 1.04 4.34 12.10
N ASN A 86 0.11 3.41 11.86
CA ASN A 86 -0.49 2.62 12.92
C ASN A 86 0.55 1.75 13.63
N GLU A 87 1.44 1.08 12.88
CA GLU A 87 2.53 0.27 13.46
C GLU A 87 3.41 1.12 14.37
N ALA A 88 3.90 2.25 13.88
CA ALA A 88 4.76 3.15 14.65
C ALA A 88 4.08 3.65 15.94
N THR A 89 2.82 4.05 15.84
CA THR A 89 2.03 4.54 17.00
C THR A 89 1.84 3.43 18.05
N LEU A 90 1.50 2.21 17.61
CA LEU A 90 1.29 1.07 18.50
C LEU A 90 2.61 0.61 19.13
N GLN A 91 3.71 0.65 18.39
CA GLN A 91 5.04 0.31 18.90
C GLN A 91 5.48 1.28 20.01
N GLU A 92 5.28 2.59 19.81
CA GLU A 92 5.56 3.61 20.83
C GLU A 92 4.72 3.38 22.09
N ALA A 93 3.41 3.15 21.93
CA ALA A 93 2.51 2.86 23.04
C ALA A 93 2.95 1.60 23.83
N GLY A 94 3.39 0.56 23.14
CA GLY A 94 3.91 -0.67 23.74
C GLY A 94 5.19 -0.43 24.56
N GLN A 95 6.13 0.36 24.03
CA GLN A 95 7.37 0.72 24.73
C GLN A 95 7.10 1.55 25.99
N ASN A 96 6.21 2.54 25.89
CA ASN A 96 5.80 3.35 27.03
C ASN A 96 5.15 2.49 28.13
N HIS A 97 4.26 1.57 27.74
CA HIS A 97 3.63 0.65 28.70
C HIS A 97 4.67 -0.24 29.40
N ALA A 98 5.60 -0.83 28.64
CA ALA A 98 6.67 -1.66 29.20
C ALA A 98 7.57 -0.87 30.17
N HIS A 99 7.89 0.38 29.85
CA HIS A 99 8.67 1.26 30.71
C HIS A 99 7.93 1.55 32.03
N HIS A 100 6.64 1.86 31.98
CA HIS A 100 5.84 2.10 33.18
C HIS A 100 5.71 0.85 34.08
N ILE A 101 5.54 -0.33 33.50
CA ILE A 101 5.51 -1.59 34.26
C ILE A 101 6.87 -1.87 34.92
N ALA A 102 7.97 -1.67 34.18
CA ALA A 102 9.32 -1.85 34.74
C ALA A 102 9.60 -0.86 35.88
N ALA A 103 9.19 0.40 35.74
CA ALA A 103 9.30 1.40 36.80
C ALA A 103 8.47 1.03 38.03
N ALA A 104 7.20 0.63 37.85
CA ALA A 104 6.34 0.20 38.95
C ALA A 104 6.87 -1.06 39.67
N GLY A 105 7.43 -2.01 38.94
CA GLY A 105 8.04 -3.22 39.49
C GLY A 105 9.38 -2.98 40.21
N GLY A 106 10.13 -1.93 39.83
CA GLY A 106 11.37 -1.53 40.51
C GLY A 106 11.16 -0.75 41.82
N HIS A 107 9.91 -0.34 42.11
CA HIS A 107 9.52 0.35 43.35
C HIS A 107 8.99 -0.60 44.44
N LEU A 108 9.07 -1.92 44.24
CA LEU A 108 8.73 -2.98 45.20
C LEU A 108 10.00 -3.73 45.64
#